data_AF-W1XH54-F1
#
_entry.id   AF-W1XH54-F1
#
_cell.length_a   1.000
_cell.length_b   1.000
_cell.length_c   1.000
_cell.angle_alpha   90.00
_cell.angle_beta   90.00
_cell.angle_gamma   90.00
#
_symmetry.space_group_name_H-M   'P 1'
#
loop_
_entity.id
_entity.type
_entity.pdbx_description
1 polymer ?
#
loop_
_entity_poly.entity_id
_entity_poly.type
_entity_poly.pdbx_seq_one_letter_code
_entity_poly.pdbx_strand_id
1 'polypeptide(L)'
;GGTVFPVIKNLPPLFKSFPNDPSARRIGGYLMWMMVISTSLSSSMFVTGAAPNVLGLEFVSKIAGIQISWLQWFLCFLPVGVILLIIAPWLSYVLYKPEITHSEEVATWAGDELKTMG
;
A
#
# COMPACT_ATOMS: atom_id res chain seq x y z
N GLY A 1 -7.67 -1.36 -1.95
CA GLY A 1 -7.96 0.06 -2.22
C GLY A 1 -9.06 0.63 -1.35
N GLY A 2 -10.30 0.11 -1.42
CA GLY A 2 -11.48 0.76 -0.81
C GLY A 2 -11.45 0.95 0.71
N THR A 3 -10.79 0.07 1.46
CA THR A 3 -10.71 0.16 2.94
C THR A 3 -9.55 1.03 3.44
N VAL A 4 -8.45 1.07 2.69
CA VAL A 4 -7.23 1.81 3.07
C VAL A 4 -7.36 3.29 2.70
N PHE A 5 -8.11 3.61 1.64
CA PHE A 5 -8.29 4.99 1.17
C PHE A 5 -8.90 5.93 2.22
N PRO A 6 -10.00 5.58 2.94
CA PRO A 6 -10.54 6.44 3.99
C PRO A 6 -9.51 6.75 5.09
N VAL A 7 -8.71 5.77 5.49
CA VAL A 7 -7.65 5.96 6.49
C VAL A 7 -6.63 6.97 6.00
N ILE A 8 -6.14 6.79 4.78
CA ILE A 8 -5.11 7.65 4.19
C ILE A 8 -5.66 9.01 3.77
N LYS A 9 -6.98 9.15 3.59
CA LYS A 9 -7.63 10.45 3.37
C LYS A 9 -7.79 11.25 4.68
N ASN A 10 -8.09 10.58 5.78
CA ASN A 10 -8.39 11.24 7.06
C ASN A 10 -7.15 11.53 7.92
N LEU A 11 -6.04 10.79 7.72
CA LEU A 11 -4.81 10.98 8.48
C LEU A 11 -4.02 12.27 8.11
N PRO A 12 -3.79 12.60 6.82
CA PRO A 12 -2.96 13.76 6.44
C PRO A 12 -3.46 15.13 6.93
N PRO A 13 -4.77 15.42 6.99
CA PRO A 13 -5.28 16.68 7.55
C PRO A 13 -4.81 16.97 8.98
N LEU A 14 -4.58 15.93 9.80
CA LEU A 14 -4.05 16.07 11.16
C LEU A 14 -2.62 16.66 11.17
N PHE A 15 -1.87 16.40 10.11
CA PHE A 15 -0.53 16.94 9.88
C PHE A 15 -0.54 18.23 9.04
N LYS A 16 -1.71 18.86 8.90
CA LYS A 16 -1.92 20.04 8.04
C LYS A 16 -1.41 19.79 6.61
N SER A 17 -1.65 18.58 6.09
CA SER A 17 -1.25 18.13 4.75
C SER A 17 -2.51 17.98 3.89
N PHE A 18 -2.70 18.87 2.92
CA PHE A 18 -3.92 18.93 2.10
C PHE A 18 -3.67 18.56 0.63
N PRO A 19 -4.64 17.95 -0.07
CA PRO A 19 -4.52 17.64 -1.49
C PRO A 19 -4.49 18.92 -2.34
N ASN A 20 -3.76 18.89 -3.47
CA ASN A 20 -3.59 20.00 -4.41
C ASN A 20 -2.94 21.27 -3.82
N ASP A 21 -2.28 21.14 -2.68
CA ASP A 21 -1.55 22.22 -2.00
C ASP A 21 -0.08 21.82 -1.82
N PRO A 22 0.88 22.76 -1.76
CA PRO A 22 2.28 22.43 -1.46
C PRO A 22 2.45 21.59 -0.17
N SER A 23 1.56 21.77 0.81
CA SER A 23 1.51 20.97 2.04
C SER A 23 1.23 19.49 1.82
N ALA A 24 0.79 19.04 0.64
CA ALA A 24 0.63 17.62 0.30
C ALA A 24 1.92 16.82 0.52
N ARG A 25 3.09 17.46 0.40
CA ARG A 25 4.40 16.82 0.60
C ARG A 25 4.73 16.55 2.07
N ARG A 26 3.99 17.13 3.02
CA ARG A 26 4.25 16.94 4.46
C ARG A 26 4.16 15.49 4.87
N ILE A 27 3.08 14.82 4.48
CA ILE A 27 2.89 13.38 4.71
C ILE A 27 1.90 12.74 3.74
N GLY A 28 0.89 13.49 3.28
CA GLY A 28 -0.23 12.95 2.51
C GLY A 28 0.17 12.31 1.18
N GLY A 29 1.03 12.96 0.41
CA GLY A 29 1.52 12.42 -0.86
C GLY A 29 2.36 11.15 -0.68
N TYR A 30 3.15 11.06 0.39
CA TYR A 30 3.92 9.85 0.71
C TYR A 30 2.99 8.69 1.09
N LEU A 31 2.00 8.93 1.95
CA LEU A 31 1.03 7.90 2.34
C LEU A 31 0.18 7.41 1.16
N MET A 32 -0.23 8.32 0.27
CA MET A 32 -0.93 7.96 -0.96
C MET A 32 -0.07 7.08 -1.88
N TRP A 33 1.23 7.38 -2.02
CA TRP A 33 2.15 6.52 -2.75
C TRP A 33 2.28 5.13 -2.14
N MET A 34 2.45 5.06 -0.82
CA MET A 34 2.53 3.79 -0.09
C MET A 34 1.25 2.96 -0.23
N MET A 35 0.08 3.62 -0.26
CA MET A 35 -1.21 2.98 -0.50
C MET A 35 -1.24 2.27 -1.86
N VAL A 36 -0.84 2.98 -2.91
CA VAL A 36 -0.87 2.48 -4.28
C VAL A 36 0.07 1.28 -4.38
N ILE A 37 1.30 1.41 -3.89
CA ILE A 37 2.28 0.34 -3.98
C ILE A 37 1.85 -0.90 -3.18
N SER A 38 1.37 -0.72 -1.94
CA SER A 38 0.87 -1.83 -1.13
C SER A 38 -0.34 -2.53 -1.79
N THR A 39 -1.26 -1.75 -2.36
CA THR A 39 -2.43 -2.30 -3.08
C THR A 39 -1.99 -3.06 -4.33
N SER A 40 -1.06 -2.53 -5.11
CA SER A 40 -0.52 -3.19 -6.29
C SER A 40 0.22 -4.49 -5.93
N LEU A 41 1.08 -4.47 -4.91
CA LEU A 41 1.84 -5.64 -4.47
C LEU A 41 0.93 -6.79 -4.00
N SER A 42 -0.01 -6.47 -3.11
CA SER A 42 -0.98 -7.46 -2.61
C SER A 42 -1.86 -8.00 -3.72
N SER A 43 -2.29 -7.14 -4.65
CA SER A 43 -3.12 -7.53 -5.80
C SER A 43 -2.37 -8.49 -6.75
N SER A 44 -1.06 -8.30 -6.97
CA SER A 44 -0.25 -9.21 -7.79
C SER A 44 0.16 -10.50 -7.08
N MET A 45 0.41 -10.43 -5.77
CA MET A 45 0.88 -11.57 -4.98
C MET A 45 -0.17 -12.68 -4.83
N PHE A 46 -1.45 -12.30 -4.76
CA PHE A 46 -2.54 -13.26 -4.62
C PHE A 46 -3.29 -13.43 -5.95
N VAL A 47 -3.51 -14.68 -6.34
CA VAL A 47 -4.34 -15.02 -7.51
C VAL A 47 -5.72 -14.36 -7.44
N THR A 48 -6.31 -14.31 -6.25
CA THR A 48 -7.62 -13.70 -6.00
C THR A 48 -7.58 -12.18 -5.87
N GLY A 49 -6.39 -11.57 -5.95
CA GLY A 49 -6.19 -10.13 -5.76
C GLY A 49 -6.68 -9.28 -6.93
N ALA A 50 -6.81 -9.83 -8.13
CA ALA A 50 -7.36 -9.15 -9.30
C ALA A 50 -7.94 -10.14 -10.32
N ALA A 51 -9.03 -9.75 -10.99
CA ALA A 51 -9.62 -10.54 -12.09
C ALA A 51 -8.62 -10.91 -13.20
N PRO A 52 -7.68 -10.02 -13.62
CA PRO A 52 -6.65 -10.38 -14.59
C PRO A 52 -5.76 -11.56 -14.19
N ASN A 53 -5.50 -11.77 -12.90
CA ASN A 53 -4.64 -12.87 -12.43
C ASN A 53 -5.33 -14.22 -12.69
N VAL A 54 -6.62 -14.32 -12.36
CA VAL A 54 -7.43 -15.52 -12.62
C VAL A 54 -7.55 -15.78 -14.12
N LEU A 55 -7.79 -14.73 -14.92
CA LEU A 55 -7.84 -14.86 -16.38
C LEU A 55 -6.50 -15.33 -16.97
N GLY A 56 -5.37 -14.85 -16.44
CA GLY A 56 -4.04 -15.31 -16.84
C GLY A 56 -3.83 -16.80 -16.59
N LEU A 57 -4.26 -17.30 -15.42
CA LEU A 57 -4.20 -18.73 -15.10
C LEU A 57 -5.06 -19.57 -16.04
N GLU A 58 -6.27 -19.11 -16.35
CA GLU A 58 -7.16 -19.77 -17.30
C GLU A 58 -6.54 -19.87 -18.70
N PHE A 59 -5.83 -18.82 -19.15
CA PHE A 59 -5.11 -18.88 -20.43
C PHE A 59 -3.92 -19.84 -20.40
N VAL A 60 -3.13 -19.86 -19.34
CA VAL A 60 -2.01 -20.80 -19.20
C VAL A 60 -2.52 -22.25 -19.21
N SER A 61 -3.62 -22.51 -18.50
CA SER A 61 -4.31 -23.80 -18.51
C SER A 61 -4.76 -24.20 -19.91
N LYS A 62 -5.42 -23.30 -20.66
CA LYS A 62 -5.97 -23.61 -22.00
C LYS A 62 -4.93 -23.70 -23.12
N ILE A 63 -3.87 -22.89 -23.06
CA ILE A 63 -2.87 -22.77 -24.13
C ILE A 63 -1.71 -23.73 -23.89
N ALA A 64 -1.18 -23.77 -22.67
CA ALA A 64 0.01 -24.56 -22.33
C ALA A 64 -0.35 -25.89 -21.64
N GLY A 65 -1.61 -26.11 -21.24
CA GLY A 65 -2.03 -27.32 -20.52
C GLY A 65 -1.52 -27.39 -19.08
N ILE A 66 -0.98 -26.29 -18.55
CA ILE A 66 -0.35 -26.24 -17.21
C ILE A 66 -1.36 -25.71 -16.20
N GLN A 67 -1.61 -26.48 -15.15
CA GLN A 67 -2.39 -26.03 -14.00
C GLN A 67 -1.46 -25.45 -12.93
N ILE A 68 -1.61 -24.16 -12.63
CA ILE A 68 -0.89 -23.50 -11.55
C ILE A 68 -1.87 -23.34 -10.38
N SER A 69 -1.56 -23.99 -9.28
CA SER A 69 -2.32 -23.83 -8.03
C SER A 69 -2.09 -22.45 -7.40
N TRP A 70 -3.02 -22.04 -6.52
CA TRP A 70 -2.89 -20.81 -5.75
C TRP A 70 -1.57 -20.74 -4.97
N LEU A 71 -1.17 -21.86 -4.34
CA LEU A 71 0.07 -21.92 -3.54
C LEU A 71 1.31 -21.81 -4.42
N GLN A 72 1.32 -22.45 -5.60
CA GLN A 72 2.42 -22.33 -6.56
C GLN A 72 2.58 -20.88 -7.04
N TRP A 73 1.48 -20.21 -7.38
CA TRP A 73 1.54 -18.79 -7.75
C TRP A 73 2.15 -17.94 -6.63
N PHE A 74 1.63 -18.10 -5.41
CA PHE A 74 2.10 -17.36 -4.25
C PHE A 74 3.60 -17.60 -4.00
N LEU A 75 4.05 -18.85 -3.98
CA LEU A 75 5.46 -19.20 -3.76
C LEU A 75 6.38 -18.72 -4.89
N CYS A 76 5.92 -18.73 -6.14
CA CYS A 76 6.66 -18.18 -7.28
C CYS A 76 6.80 -16.65 -7.16
N PHE A 77 5.76 -15.96 -6.70
CA PHE A 77 5.80 -14.50 -6.54
C PHE A 77 6.55 -14.08 -5.26
N LEU A 78 6.51 -14.88 -4.20
CA LEU A 78 7.00 -14.53 -2.87
C LEU A 78 8.43 -13.95 -2.85
N PRO A 79 9.45 -14.50 -3.55
CA PRO A 79 10.80 -13.93 -3.54
C PRO A 79 10.82 -12.49 -4.06
N VAL A 80 10.14 -12.24 -5.18
CA VAL A 80 10.03 -10.89 -5.77
C VAL A 80 9.17 -9.99 -4.89
N GLY A 81 8.09 -10.52 -4.32
CA GLY A 81 7.22 -9.81 -3.41
C GLY A 81 7.95 -9.32 -2.15
N VAL A 82 8.78 -10.16 -1.53
CA VAL A 82 9.60 -9.78 -0.37
C VAL A 82 10.60 -8.69 -0.74
N ILE A 83 11.27 -8.83 -1.89
CA ILE A 83 12.21 -7.81 -2.39
C ILE A 83 11.47 -6.48 -2.59
N LEU A 84 10.31 -6.49 -3.25
CA LEU A 84 9.54 -5.27 -3.50
C LEU A 84 8.94 -4.69 -2.22
N LEU A 85 8.57 -5.50 -1.23
CA LEU A 85 8.10 -5.02 0.07
C LEU A 85 9.17 -4.24 0.84
N ILE A 86 10.45 -4.52 0.60
CA ILE A 86 11.57 -3.78 1.21
C ILE A 86 11.98 -2.59 0.33
N ILE A 87 12.13 -2.82 -0.97
CA ILE A 87 12.61 -1.80 -1.90
C ILE A 87 11.58 -0.69 -2.11
N ALA A 88 10.29 -1.01 -2.19
CA ALA A 88 9.27 0.00 -2.49
C ALA A 88 9.16 1.08 -1.41
N PRO A 89 9.05 0.78 -0.09
CA PRO A 89 9.07 1.82 0.94
C PRO A 89 10.37 2.64 0.89
N TRP A 90 11.51 1.98 0.70
CA TRP A 90 12.80 2.66 0.64
C TRP A 90 12.86 3.63 -0.56
N LEU A 91 12.45 3.18 -1.74
CA LEU A 91 12.44 3.99 -2.95
C LEU A 91 11.42 5.12 -2.84
N SER A 92 10.24 4.87 -2.30
CA SER A 92 9.24 5.90 -2.01
C SER A 92 9.77 6.94 -1.03
N TYR A 93 10.53 6.53 -0.02
CA TYR A 93 11.14 7.44 0.94
C TYR A 93 12.25 8.30 0.30
N VAL A 94 13.03 7.74 -0.63
CA VAL A 94 14.07 8.49 -1.34
C VAL A 94 13.46 9.46 -2.36
N LEU A 95 12.50 9.02 -3.17
CA LEU A 95 11.89 9.82 -4.24
C LEU A 95 10.89 10.85 -3.72
N TYR A 96 10.13 10.49 -2.69
CA TYR A 96 9.03 11.29 -2.16
C TYR A 96 9.11 11.37 -0.63
N LYS A 97 10.29 11.77 -0.13
CA LYS A 97 10.53 11.92 1.31
C LYS A 97 9.49 12.87 1.93
N PRO A 98 8.73 12.43 2.94
CA PRO A 98 7.82 13.30 3.67
C PRO A 98 8.61 14.33 4.48
N GLU A 99 8.10 15.56 4.56
CA GLU A 99 8.72 16.61 5.38
C GLU A 99 8.59 16.29 6.87
N ILE A 100 7.47 15.66 7.27
CA ILE A 100 7.22 15.22 8.63
C ILE A 100 7.57 13.74 8.73
N THR A 101 8.64 13.43 9.45
CA THR A 101 9.11 12.04 9.69
C THR A 101 8.94 11.60 11.13
N HIS A 102 8.90 12.54 12.06
CA HIS A 102 8.71 12.32 13.50
C HIS A 102 7.77 13.40 14.03
N SER A 103 6.80 13.03 14.86
CA SER A 103 5.95 13.98 15.57
C SER A 103 5.51 13.38 16.91
N GLU A 104 6.13 13.82 18.00
CA GLU A 104 5.73 13.47 19.36
C GLU A 104 4.33 14.01 19.70
N GLU A 105 4.00 15.19 19.16
CA GLU A 105 2.71 15.86 19.34
C GLU A 105 1.55 15.00 18.84
N VAL A 106 1.76 14.23 17.77
CA VAL A 106 0.74 13.34 17.20
C VAL A 106 0.52 12.10 18.04
N ALA A 107 1.57 11.55 18.66
CA ALA A 107 1.42 10.41 19.56
C ALA A 107 0.59 10.79 20.80
N THR A 108 0.86 11.98 21.36
CA THR A 108 0.10 12.54 22.48
C THR A 108 -1.35 12.84 22.07
N TRP A 109 -1.56 13.53 20.95
CA TRP A 109 -2.91 13.81 20.43
C TRP A 109 -3.71 12.53 20.16
N ALA A 110 -3.11 11.51 19.55
CA ALA A 110 -3.79 10.24 19.28
C ALA A 110 -4.15 9.51 20.59
N GLY A 111 -3.30 9.60 21.61
CA GLY A 111 -3.58 9.05 22.94
C GLY A 111 -4.72 9.78 23.66
N ASP A 112 -4.84 11.09 23.47
CA ASP A 112 -5.93 11.88 24.02
C ASP A 112 -7.24 11.66 23.27
N GLU A 113 -7.20 11.53 21.95
CA GLU A 113 -8.38 11.21 21.14
C GLU A 113 -8.86 9.77 21.37
N LEU A 114 -7.96 8.83 21.68
CA LEU A 114 -8.37 7.50 22.12
C LEU A 114 -9.18 7.55 23.43
N LYS A 115 -8.82 8.43 24.38
CA LYS A 115 -9.56 8.60 25.63
C LYS A 115 -10.93 9.26 25.42
N THR A 116 -11.08 10.12 24.41
CA THR A 116 -12.38 10.74 24.09
C THR A 116 -13.34 9.77 23.39
N MET A 117 -12.80 8.73 22.72
CA MET A 117 -13.60 7.71 22.04
C MET A 117 -14.15 6.61 22.97
N GLY A 118 -13.70 6.52 24.23
CA GLY A 118 -14.22 5.61 25.26
C GLY A 118 -13.23 4.57 25.76
#